data_AF-A0A418Q175-F1
#
_entry.id   AF-A0A418Q175-F1
#
_cell.length_a   1.000
_cell.length_b   1.000
_cell.length_c   1.000
_cell.angle_alpha   90.00
_cell.angle_beta   90.00
_cell.angle_gamma   90.00
#
_symmetry.space_group_name_H-M   'P 1'
#
loop_
_entity.id
_entity.type
_entity.pdbx_description
1 polymer ?
#
loop_
_entity_poly.entity_id
_entity_poly.type
_entity_poly.pdbx_seq_one_letter_code
_entity_poly.pdbx_strand_id
1 'polypeptide(L)'
;MADGGVDEDEKPVGELFGRLIDESKAYAKAELGLAKVTAEAKAQAAKKPALLGIAAFLFLQAAVVVLCITLALALATLIGPLAGGLIATIVALGIAAGLGLMAKKALESGQ
;
A
#
# COMPACT_ATOMS: atom_id res chain seq x y z
N MET A 1 29.50 -70.08 -26.07
CA MET A 1 30.14 -68.89 -26.67
C MET A 1 29.05 -68.13 -27.38
N ALA A 2 28.66 -66.90 -27.05
CA ALA A 2 28.87 -65.97 -25.94
C ALA A 2 27.56 -65.13 -25.95
N ASP A 3 26.85 -65.07 -24.84
CA ASP A 3 26.71 -63.88 -23.98
C ASP A 3 26.44 -62.55 -24.71
N GLY A 4 25.38 -61.87 -24.28
CA GLY A 4 24.95 -60.59 -24.82
C GLY A 4 23.61 -60.18 -24.22
N GLY A 5 23.60 -60.00 -22.90
CA GLY A 5 22.50 -59.36 -22.19
C GLY A 5 22.21 -58.00 -22.82
N VAL A 6 20.94 -57.73 -23.12
CA VAL A 6 20.47 -56.36 -23.33
C VAL A 6 19.94 -55.91 -21.99
N ASP A 7 20.78 -55.12 -21.34
CA ASP A 7 20.63 -54.59 -20.01
C ASP A 7 19.30 -53.84 -19.83
N GLU A 8 18.70 -54.10 -18.67
CA GLU A 8 17.74 -53.23 -18.01
C GLU A 8 18.39 -51.81 -17.81
N ASP A 9 17.59 -50.75 -17.72
CA ASP A 9 17.93 -49.45 -17.09
C ASP A 9 18.27 -48.16 -17.88
N GLU A 10 18.13 -48.04 -19.20
CA GLU A 10 18.17 -46.69 -19.84
C GLU A 10 16.79 -46.07 -20.02
N LYS A 11 16.28 -45.50 -18.92
CA LYS A 11 15.21 -44.50 -19.00
C LYS A 11 15.60 -43.43 -20.03
N PRO A 12 14.82 -43.20 -21.11
CA PRO A 12 15.23 -42.32 -22.19
C PRO A 12 15.46 -40.92 -21.62
N VAL A 13 16.61 -40.33 -21.95
CA VAL A 13 17.06 -39.02 -21.47
C VAL A 13 15.97 -37.93 -21.60
N GLY A 14 15.11 -38.03 -22.61
CA GLY A 14 13.94 -37.16 -22.79
C GLY A 14 12.91 -37.21 -21.66
N GLU A 15 12.77 -38.35 -20.97
CA GLU A 15 11.87 -38.49 -19.80
C GLU A 15 12.42 -37.76 -18.57
N LEU A 16 13.75 -37.68 -18.42
CA LEU A 16 14.41 -36.91 -17.35
C LEU A 16 14.27 -35.40 -17.58
N PHE A 17 14.46 -34.94 -18.82
CA PHE A 17 14.22 -33.54 -19.18
C PHE A 17 12.75 -33.15 -19.06
N GLY A 18 11.82 -34.05 -19.41
CA GLY A 18 10.38 -33.86 -19.18
C GLY A 18 10.07 -33.67 -17.70
N ARG A 19 10.62 -34.54 -16.83
CA ARG A 19 10.45 -34.43 -15.37
C ARG A 19 11.03 -33.14 -14.80
N LEU A 20 12.20 -32.69 -15.26
CA LEU A 20 12.81 -31.41 -14.84
C LEU A 20 11.95 -30.19 -15.23
N ILE A 21 11.34 -30.21 -16.43
CA ILE A 21 10.44 -29.15 -16.89
C ILE A 21 9.14 -29.15 -16.07
N ASP A 22 8.62 -30.32 -15.74
CA ASP A 22 7.41 -30.42 -14.93
C ASP A 22 7.65 -30.05 -13.46
N GLU A 23 8.80 -30.43 -12.89
CA GLU A 23 9.22 -30.04 -11.54
C GLU A 23 9.46 -28.53 -11.44
N SER A 24 10.09 -27.91 -12.43
CA SER A 24 10.29 -26.44 -12.46
C SER A 24 8.99 -25.66 -12.58
N LYS A 25 8.03 -26.14 -13.39
CA LYS A 25 6.67 -25.55 -13.43
C LYS A 25 5.92 -25.73 -12.13
N ALA A 26 6.03 -26.91 -11.50
CA ALA A 26 5.41 -27.18 -10.20
C ALA A 26 6.00 -26.28 -9.11
N TYR A 27 7.32 -26.08 -9.13
CA TYR A 27 8.03 -25.18 -8.22
C TYR A 27 7.59 -23.71 -8.41
N ALA A 28 7.56 -23.22 -9.65
CA ALA A 28 7.08 -21.86 -9.93
C ALA A 28 5.62 -21.65 -9.50
N LYS A 29 4.75 -22.64 -9.70
CA LYS A 29 3.37 -22.59 -9.19
C LYS A 29 3.31 -22.58 -7.66
N ALA A 30 4.21 -23.29 -6.98
CA ALA A 30 4.28 -23.31 -5.53
C ALA A 30 4.72 -21.96 -4.96
N GLU A 31 5.71 -21.29 -5.56
CA GLU A 31 6.13 -19.94 -5.16
C GLU A 31 5.04 -18.90 -5.40
N LEU A 32 4.35 -18.96 -6.54
CA LEU A 32 3.20 -18.11 -6.82
C LEU A 32 2.07 -18.34 -5.81
N GLY A 33 1.83 -19.60 -5.43
CA GLY A 33 0.89 -19.97 -4.37
C GLY A 33 1.28 -19.37 -3.02
N LEU A 34 2.56 -19.48 -2.64
CA LEU A 34 3.11 -18.94 -1.39
C LEU A 34 3.03 -17.40 -1.36
N ALA A 35 3.37 -16.74 -2.47
CA ALA A 35 3.23 -15.29 -2.63
C ALA A 35 1.76 -14.86 -2.48
N LYS A 36 0.83 -15.59 -3.09
CA LYS A 36 -0.62 -15.31 -2.99
C LYS A 36 -1.13 -15.48 -1.56
N VAL A 37 -0.79 -16.58 -0.88
CA VAL A 37 -1.20 -16.83 0.52
C VAL A 37 -0.60 -15.78 1.45
N THR A 38 0.66 -15.39 1.23
CA THR A 38 1.32 -14.33 2.03
C THR A 38 0.68 -12.98 1.81
N ALA A 39 0.35 -12.64 0.55
CA ALA A 39 -0.35 -11.41 0.21
C ALA A 39 -1.76 -11.38 0.81
N GLU A 40 -2.50 -12.48 0.75
CA GLU A 40 -3.83 -12.61 1.36
C GLU A 40 -3.75 -12.52 2.89
N ALA A 41 -2.79 -13.18 3.53
CA ALA A 41 -2.58 -13.10 4.98
C ALA A 41 -2.27 -11.67 5.43
N LYS A 42 -1.38 -10.97 4.71
CA LYS A 42 -1.07 -9.54 4.97
C LYS A 42 -2.28 -8.66 4.74
N ALA A 43 -3.03 -8.89 3.67
CA ALA A 43 -4.26 -8.14 3.39
C ALA A 43 -5.30 -8.36 4.49
N GLN A 44 -5.51 -9.59 4.95
CA GLN A 44 -6.46 -9.89 6.04
C GLN A 44 -6.05 -9.25 7.36
N ALA A 45 -4.76 -9.29 7.70
CA ALA A 45 -4.23 -8.62 8.88
C ALA A 45 -4.37 -7.09 8.78
N ALA A 46 -4.25 -6.53 7.57
CA ALA A 46 -4.36 -5.09 7.32
C ALA A 46 -5.82 -4.58 7.27
N LYS A 47 -6.83 -5.43 7.03
CA LYS A 47 -8.24 -4.99 6.90
C LYS A 47 -8.75 -4.17 8.08
N LYS A 48 -8.56 -4.69 9.31
CA LYS A 48 -9.01 -4.00 10.54
C LYS A 48 -8.28 -2.67 10.79
N PRO A 49 -6.94 -2.62 10.82
CA PRO A 49 -6.23 -1.36 11.02
C PRO A 49 -6.44 -0.38 9.85
N ALA A 50 -6.60 -0.86 8.62
CA ALA A 50 -6.93 0.01 7.48
C ALA A 50 -8.31 0.65 7.65
N LEU A 51 -9.33 -0.10 8.06
CA LEU A 51 -10.67 0.46 8.29
C LEU A 51 -10.66 1.50 9.41
N LEU A 52 -9.98 1.21 10.53
CA LEU A 52 -9.81 2.17 11.63
C LEU A 52 -9.00 3.40 11.19
N GLY A 53 -7.96 3.20 10.38
CA GLY A 53 -7.15 4.29 9.82
C GLY A 53 -7.97 5.20 8.90
N ILE A 54 -8.80 4.63 8.02
CA ILE A 54 -9.71 5.38 7.15
C ILE A 54 -10.72 6.16 8.01
N ALA A 55 -11.33 5.51 9.00
CA ALA A 55 -12.28 6.19 9.90
C ALA A 55 -11.61 7.35 10.65
N ALA A 56 -10.43 7.13 11.23
CA ALA A 56 -9.67 8.17 11.92
C ALA A 56 -9.30 9.32 10.98
N PHE A 57 -8.89 9.02 9.75
CA PHE A 57 -8.58 10.04 8.74
C PHE A 57 -9.80 10.89 8.36
N LEU A 58 -10.97 10.26 8.21
CA LEU A 58 -12.23 10.98 7.95
C LEU A 58 -12.61 11.90 9.13
N PHE A 59 -12.46 11.44 10.37
CA PHE A 59 -12.68 12.27 11.55
C PHE A 59 -11.67 13.42 11.65
N LEU A 60 -10.41 13.17 11.34
CA LEU A 60 -9.39 14.20 11.29
C LEU A 60 -9.74 15.28 10.25
N GLN A 61 -10.13 14.87 9.05
CA GLN A 61 -10.56 15.79 7.98
C GLN A 61 -11.79 16.61 8.42
N ALA A 62 -12.79 15.95 9.02
CA ALA A 62 -13.98 16.63 9.54
C ALA A 62 -13.61 17.64 10.64
N ALA A 63 -12.71 17.28 11.56
CA ALA A 63 -12.25 18.17 12.62
C ALA A 63 -11.54 19.40 12.06
N VAL A 64 -10.70 19.27 11.03
CA VAL A 64 -10.04 20.40 10.37
C VAL A 64 -11.08 21.35 9.74
N VAL A 65 -12.09 20.81 9.05
CA VAL A 65 -13.16 21.63 8.45
C VAL A 65 -13.95 22.37 9.52
N VAL A 66 -14.38 21.67 10.58
CA VAL A 66 -15.11 22.28 11.70
C VAL A 66 -14.27 23.35 12.37
N LEU A 67 -12.97 23.11 12.61
CA LEU A 67 -12.06 24.09 13.20
C LEU A 67 -11.97 25.37 12.36
N CYS A 68 -11.85 25.25 11.03
CA CYS A 68 -11.84 26.41 10.13
C CYS A 68 -13.16 27.19 10.19
N ILE A 69 -14.30 26.50 10.23
CA ILE A 69 -15.62 27.14 10.37
C ILE A 69 -15.74 27.84 11.72
N THR A 70 -15.36 27.19 12.82
CA THR A 70 -15.38 27.78 14.16
C THR A 70 -14.50 29.02 14.23
N LEU A 71 -13.31 28.98 13.63
CA LEU A 71 -12.42 30.13 13.53
C LEU A 71 -13.07 31.27 12.74
N ALA A 72 -13.63 30.98 11.56
CA ALA A 72 -14.31 31.97 10.74
C ALA A 72 -15.47 32.64 11.49
N LEU A 73 -16.30 31.86 12.18
CA LEU A 73 -17.42 32.36 12.98
C LEU A 73 -16.94 33.18 14.20
N ALA A 74 -15.89 32.74 14.88
CA ALA A 74 -15.32 33.49 15.99
C ALA A 74 -14.83 34.87 15.52
N LEU A 75 -14.07 34.93 14.43
CA LEU A 75 -13.59 36.20 13.86
C LEU A 75 -14.74 37.04 13.29
N ALA A 76 -15.79 36.39 12.76
CA ALA A 76 -16.96 37.09 12.26
C ALA A 76 -17.63 37.97 13.32
N THR A 77 -17.55 37.60 14.61
CA THR A 77 -18.09 38.41 15.71
C THR A 77 -17.34 39.72 15.95
N LEU A 78 -16.07 39.81 15.53
CA LEU A 78 -15.21 40.99 15.76
C LEU A 78 -15.11 41.89 14.52
N ILE A 79 -14.92 41.31 13.34
CA ILE A 79 -14.60 42.04 12.11
C ILE A 79 -15.62 41.83 10.98
N GLY A 80 -16.72 41.14 11.29
CA GLY A 80 -17.79 40.83 10.35
C GLY A 80 -17.59 39.53 9.56
N PRO A 81 -18.67 38.94 9.00
CA PRO A 81 -18.64 37.60 8.42
C PRO A 81 -17.67 37.43 7.25
N LEU A 82 -17.61 38.41 6.34
CA LEU A 82 -16.76 38.33 5.15
C LEU A 82 -15.27 38.35 5.53
N ALA A 83 -14.86 39.29 6.39
CA ALA A 83 -13.48 39.42 6.82
C ALA A 83 -13.04 38.23 7.68
N GLY A 84 -13.91 37.75 8.59
CA GLY A 84 -13.63 36.56 9.39
C GLY A 84 -13.41 35.30 8.55
N GLY A 85 -14.26 35.08 7.54
CA GLY A 85 -14.09 33.97 6.59
C GLY A 85 -12.81 34.08 5.77
N LEU A 86 -12.47 35.27 5.26
CA LEU A 86 -11.23 35.49 4.49
C LEU A 86 -9.98 35.23 5.33
N ILE A 87 -9.92 35.74 6.56
CA ILE A 87 -8.76 35.52 7.44
C ILE A 87 -8.61 34.04 7.79
N ALA A 88 -9.71 33.36 8.16
CA ALA A 88 -9.67 31.92 8.45
C ALA A 88 -9.17 31.11 7.24
N THR A 89 -9.58 31.51 6.03
CA THR A 89 -9.12 30.89 4.77
C THR A 89 -7.62 31.10 4.56
N ILE A 90 -7.12 32.32 4.75
CA ILE A 90 -5.68 32.63 4.63
C ILE A 90 -4.86 31.82 5.64
N VAL A 91 -5.33 31.71 6.89
CA VAL A 91 -4.68 30.89 7.93
C VAL A 91 -4.63 29.42 7.50
N ALA A 92 -5.75 28.86 7.05
CA ALA A 92 -5.80 27.47 6.59
C ALA A 92 -4.86 27.22 5.40
N LEU A 93 -4.82 28.12 4.42
CA LEU A 93 -3.90 28.04 3.28
C LEU A 93 -2.44 28.15 3.71
N GLY A 94 -2.13 29.02 4.68
CA GLY A 94 -0.79 29.15 5.23
C GLY A 94 -0.31 27.86 5.89
N ILE A 95 -1.16 27.23 6.71
CA ILE A 95 -0.86 25.93 7.33
C ILE A 95 -0.69 24.85 6.26
N ALA A 96 -1.61 24.76 5.29
CA ALA A 96 -1.54 23.77 4.21
C ALA A 96 -0.28 23.92 3.36
N ALA A 97 0.11 25.16 3.01
CA ALA A 97 1.34 25.45 2.30
C ALA A 97 2.58 25.04 3.11
N GLY A 98 2.60 25.37 4.42
CA GLY A 98 3.69 24.98 5.31
C GLY A 98 3.86 23.46 5.39
N LEU A 99 2.77 22.73 5.59
CA LEU A 99 2.78 21.26 5.61
C LEU A 99 3.20 20.68 4.26
N GLY A 100 2.71 21.23 3.14
CA GLY A 100 3.09 20.79 1.79
C GLY A 100 4.58 20.96 1.51
N LEU A 101 5.16 22.08 1.95
CA LEU A 101 6.60 22.31 1.83
C LEU A 101 7.43 21.35 2.71
N MET A 102 6.98 21.05 3.93
CA MET A 102 7.64 20.07 4.79
C MET A 102 7.54 18.66 4.21
N ALA A 103 6.38 18.28 3.67
CA ALA A 103 6.19 16.99 3.01
C ALA A 103 7.10 16.85 1.79
N LYS A 104 7.23 17.91 0.97
CA LYS A 104 8.16 17.93 -0.16
C LYS A 104 9.61 17.70 0.32
N LYS A 105 10.05 18.42 1.34
CA LYS A 105 11.41 18.27 1.91
C LYS A 105 11.65 16.88 2.48
N ALA A 106 10.66 16.30 3.16
CA ALA A 106 10.76 14.97 3.73
C ALA A 106 10.97 13.90 2.64
N LEU A 107 10.27 14.02 1.51
CA LEU A 107 10.45 13.13 0.35
C LEU A 107 11.82 13.29 -0.30
N GLU A 108 12.32 14.53 -0.41
CA GLU A 108 13.66 14.81 -0.95
C GLU A 108 14.79 14.31 -0.03
N SER A 109 14.57 14.24 1.28
CA SER A 109 15.57 13.74 2.26
C SER A 109 15.61 12.22 2.42
N GLY A 110 14.60 11.51 1.89
CA GLY A 110 14.49 10.05 1.98
C GLY A 110 15.03 9.31 0.74
N GLN A 111 15.53 10.03 -0.26
CA GLN A 111 16.28 9.53 -1.42
C GLN A 111 17.76 9.83 -1.26
#